data_AF-D2TVR1-F1
#
_entry.id   AF-D2TVR1-F1
#
_cell.length_a   1.000
_cell.length_b   1.000
_cell.length_c   1.000
_cell.angle_alpha   90.00
_cell.angle_beta   90.00
_cell.angle_gamma   90.00
#
_symmetry.space_group_name_H-M   'P 1'
#
loop_
_entity.id
_entity.type
_entity.pdbx_description
1 polymer ?
#
loop_
_entity_poly.entity_id
_entity_poly.type
_entity_poly.pdbx_seq_one_letter_code
_entity_poly.pdbx_strand_id
1 'polypeptide(L)' 'MIQPRKYRTTFRHLKAGMSVLHNEEMLKIVKLRKREMTEKGLMYHFDVIGGNGILIGESGTRIYTPKNC' A
#
# COMPACT_ATOMS: atom_id res chain seq x y z
N MET A 1 5.46 19.90 -14.14
CA MET A 1 5.09 18.52 -13.71
C MET A 1 3.94 18.61 -12.74
N ILE A 2 2.73 18.20 -13.14
CA ILE A 2 1.57 18.14 -12.25
C ILE A 2 1.84 16.99 -11.28
N GLN A 3 2.16 17.28 -10.02
CA GLN A 3 2.19 16.24 -9.00
C GLN A 3 0.73 15.77 -8.83
N PRO A 4 0.39 14.53 -9.18
CA PRO A 4 -0.95 14.02 -8.88
C PRO A 4 -1.16 14.18 -7.38
N ARG A 5 -2.28 14.78 -6.96
CA ARG A 5 -2.57 15.01 -5.53
C ARG A 5 -2.40 13.68 -4.79
N LYS A 6 -1.31 13.55 -4.01
CA LYS A 6 -0.98 12.33 -3.27
C LYS A 6 -1.73 12.38 -1.95
N TYR A 7 -2.62 11.43 -1.70
CA TYR A 7 -3.26 11.28 -0.40
C TYR A 7 -2.44 10.36 0.47
N ARG A 8 -2.22 10.78 1.71
CA ARG A 8 -1.53 9.97 2.72
C ARG A 8 -2.54 9.07 3.40
N THR A 9 -2.29 7.78 3.39
CA THR A 9 -3.04 6.78 4.15
C THR A 9 -2.06 5.90 4.94
N THR A 10 -2.56 4.83 5.57
CA THR A 10 -1.72 3.81 6.20
C THR A 10 -2.02 2.43 5.64
N PHE A 11 -1.09 1.49 5.84
CA PHE A 11 -1.23 0.10 5.38
C PHE A 11 -2.54 -0.56 5.84
N ARG A 12 -2.99 -0.28 7.06
CA ARG A 12 -4.27 -0.77 7.60
C ARG A 12 -5.49 -0.39 6.74
N HIS A 13 -5.43 0.76 6.07
CA HIS A 13 -6.55 1.28 5.30
C HIS A 13 -6.49 0.91 3.81
N LEU A 14 -5.46 0.18 3.38
CA LEU A 14 -5.36 -0.30 2.01
C LEU A 14 -6.39 -1.39 1.75
N LYS A 15 -7.02 -1.30 0.57
CA LYS A 15 -8.05 -2.23 0.10
C LYS A 15 -7.73 -2.65 -1.33
N ALA A 16 -8.28 -3.80 -1.71
CA ALA A 16 -8.25 -4.27 -3.10
C ALA A 16 -8.77 -3.18 -4.06
N GLY A 17 -8.11 -3.04 -5.20
CA GLY A 17 -8.41 -2.04 -6.23
C GLY A 17 -7.73 -0.68 -6.01
N MET A 18 -7.19 -0.39 -4.82
CA MET A 18 -6.44 0.84 -4.59
C MET A 18 -5.08 0.81 -5.30
N SER A 19 -4.66 1.96 -5.82
CA SER A 19 -3.27 2.17 -6.25
C SER A 19 -2.49 2.87 -5.15
N VAL A 20 -1.21 2.53 -5.00
CA VAL A 20 -0.29 3.17 -4.04
C VAL A 20 1.02 3.50 -4.73
N LEU A 21 1.69 4.55 -4.27
CA LEU A 21 3.03 4.92 -4.70
C LEU A 21 4.04 4.39 -3.68
N HIS A 22 4.95 3.53 -4.12
CA HIS A 22 5.98 2.92 -3.30
C HIS A 22 7.28 2.84 -4.10
N ASN A 23 8.40 3.34 -3.55
CA ASN A 23 9.69 3.42 -4.24
C ASN A 23 9.59 4.03 -5.66
N GLU A 24 8.84 5.13 -5.79
CA GLU A 24 8.59 5.82 -7.07
C GLU A 24 7.78 5.03 -8.10
N GLU A 25 7.36 3.80 -7.78
CA GLU A 25 6.50 2.97 -8.62
C GLU A 25 5.04 2.99 -8.14
N MET A 26 4.12 2.89 -9.10
CA MET A 26 2.70 2.75 -8.81
C MET A 26 2.32 1.27 -8.75
N LEU A 27 1.88 0.81 -7.58
CA LEU A 27 1.46 -0.56 -7.32
C LEU A 27 -0.06 -0.61 -7.17
N LYS A 28 -0.72 -1.60 -7.77
CA LYS A 28 -2.16 -1.82 -7.60
C LYS A 28 -2.40 -2.95 -6.62
N ILE A 29 -3.08 -2.68 -5.51
CA ILE A 29 -3.46 -3.69 -4.52
C ILE A 29 -4.49 -4.64 -5.13
N VAL A 30 -4.17 -5.93 -5.19
CA VAL A 30 -5.09 -6.97 -5.67
C VAL A 30 -5.92 -7.49 -4.51
N LYS A 31 -5.25 -7.91 -3.42
CA LYS A 31 -5.90 -8.44 -2.23
C LYS A 31 -4.97 -8.42 -1.02
N LEU A 32 -5.55 -8.48 0.17
CA LEU A 32 -4.83 -8.78 1.39
C LEU A 32 -4.52 -10.28 1.42
N ARG A 33 -3.23 -10.63 1.41
CA ARG A 33 -2.77 -12.02 1.49
C ARG A 33 -2.81 -12.55 2.91
N LYS A 34 -2.21 -11.82 3.86
CA LYS A 34 -2.23 -12.16 5.28
C LYS A 34 -2.01 -10.95 6.17
N ARG A 35 -2.38 -11.10 7.44
CA ARG A 35 -2.00 -10.22 8.53
C ARG A 35 -1.31 -11.06 9.60
N GLU A 36 -0.25 -10.51 10.18
CA GLU A 36 0.58 -11.22 11.15
C GLU A 36 0.90 -10.29 12.31
N MET A 37 0.69 -10.75 13.54
CA MET A 37 1.10 -10.00 14.72
C MET A 37 2.58 -10.29 14.98
N THR A 38 3.41 -9.24 15.02
CA THR A 38 4.83 -9.31 15.35
C THR A 38 5.08 -8.55 16.66
N GLU A 39 6.28 -8.69 17.23
CA GLU A 39 6.68 -7.91 18.42
C GLU A 39 6.60 -6.38 18.19
N LYS A 40 6.73 -5.94 16.94
CA LYS A 40 6.62 -4.53 16.53
C LYS A 40 5.19 -4.10 16.20
N GLY A 41 4.24 -5.04 16.18
CA GLY A 41 2.83 -4.81 15.88
C GLY A 41 2.33 -5.56 14.65
N LEU A 42 1.19 -5.11 14.13
CA LEU A 42 0.45 -5.81 13.08
C LEU A 42 1.04 -5.53 11.69
N MET A 43 1.57 -6.56 11.05
CA MET A 43 2.11 -6.56 9.69
C MET A 43 1.04 -6.94 8.67
N TYR A 44 1.01 -6.22 7.56
CA TYR A 44 0.11 -6.47 6.43
C TYR A 44 0.90 -6.91 5.21
N HIS A 45 0.44 -7.98 4.56
CA HIS A 45 1.00 -8.49 3.31
C HIS A 45 -0.07 -8.42 2.23
N PHE A 46 0.17 -7.64 1.18
CA PHE A 46 -0.72 -7.50 0.04
C PHE A 46 -0.10 -8.13 -1.21
N ASP A 47 -0.93 -8.81 -2.00
CA ASP A 47 -0.57 -9.13 -3.38
C ASP A 47 -0.85 -7.88 -4.23
N VAL A 48 0.10 -7.50 -5.08
CA VAL A 48 0.03 -6.29 -5.90
C VAL A 48 0.40 -6.57 -7.35
N ILE A 49 -0.07 -5.70 -8.25
CA ILE A 49 0.43 -5.62 -9.63
C ILE A 49 1.46 -4.50 -9.67
N GLY A 50 2.63 -4.76 -10.26
CA GLY A 50 3.80 -3.88 -10.25
C GLY A 50 4.86 -4.33 -9.22
N GLY A 51 6.08 -3.80 -9.36
CA GLY A 51 7.22 -4.17 -8.53
C GLY A 51 7.44 -5.68 -8.44
N ASN A 52 7.71 -6.17 -7.22
CA ASN A 52 7.96 -7.59 -6.93
C ASN A 52 6.69 -8.41 -6.65
N GLY A 53 5.49 -7.88 -6.96
CA GLY A 53 4.22 -8.58 -6.78
C GLY A 53 3.69 -8.68 -5.35
N ILE A 54 4.48 -8.23 -4.36
CA ILE A 54 4.10 -8.22 -2.93
C ILE A 54 4.43 -6.85 -2.34
N LEU A 55 3.51 -6.32 -1.52
CA LEU A 55 3.73 -5.13 -0.70
C LEU A 55 3.55 -5.48 0.77
N ILE A 56 4.54 -5.14 1.59
CA ILE A 56 4.58 -5.47 3.02
C ILE A 56 4.80 -4.19 3.83
N GLY A 57 4.10 -4.05 4.94
CA GLY A 57 4.32 -2.94 5.87
C GLY A 57 3.53 -3.06 7.16
N GLU A 58 3.98 -2.32 8.16
CA GLU A 58 3.32 -2.25 9.46
C GLU A 58 2.03 -1.41 9.36
N SER A 59 1.04 -1.75 10.18
CA SER A 59 -0.28 -1.10 10.21
C SER A 59 -0.24 0.43 10.21
N GLY A 60 0.73 1.02 10.93
CA GLY A 60 0.90 2.47 11.11
C GLY A 60 1.75 3.14 10.03
N THR A 61 2.46 2.37 9.20
CA THR A 61 3.32 2.91 8.14
C THR A 61 2.48 3.71 7.17
N ARG A 62 2.92 4.93 6.90
CA ARG A 62 2.25 5.85 5.98
C ARG A 62 2.64 5.52 4.54
N ILE A 63 1.66 5.52 3.66
CA ILE A 63 1.85 5.29 2.22
C ILE A 63 1.00 6.30 1.43
N TYR A 64 1.46 6.61 0.23
CA TYR A 64 0.76 7.55 -0.65
C TYR A 64 -0.12 6.80 -1.63
N THR A 65 -1.32 7.31 -1.84
CA THR A 65 -2.26 6.86 -2.87
C THR A 65 -2.44 8.02 -3.87
N PRO A 66 -2.45 7.77 -5.19
CA PRO A 66 -2.83 8.80 -6.13
C PRO A 66 -4.30 9.14 -5.92
N LYS A 67 -4.67 10.41 -6.13
CA LYS A 67 -6.08 10.79 -6.23
C LYS A 67 -6.68 10.01 -7.40
N ASN A 68 -7.63 9.12 -7.14
CA ASN A 68 -8.56 8.72 -8.18
C ASN A 68 -9.36 9.98 -8.53
N CYS A 69 -9.14 10.53 -9.73
CA CYS A 69 -10.01 11.54 -10.31
C CYS A 69 -11.38 10.92 -10.62
#